data_AF-A0A2V9Y847-F1
#
_entry.id   AF-A0A2V9Y847-F1
#
_cell.length_a   1.000
_cell.length_b   1.000
_cell.length_c   1.000
_cell.angle_alpha   90.00
_cell.angle_beta   90.00
_cell.angle_gamma   90.00
#
_symmetry.space_group_name_H-M   'P 1'
#
loop_
_entity.id
_entity.type
_entity.pdbx_description
1 polymer ?
#
loop_
_entity_poly.entity_id
_entity_poly.type
_entity_poly.pdbx_seq_one_letter_code
_entity_poly.pdbx_strand_id
1 'polypeptide(L)'
;MKTYSRETRFCEKEQFVVAALLTGALPDDLLAHVSVCEVCTEVAQVSHALLHQVAPAADVLRLPDASLVWKRAQALAKQQAIAKATRPIRIARICAGVAALLAVPWLVPTLLNSMPDFSHQLLTMDHTFSEALTGTSLLAAGASLILISLSSWYVLRQE
;
A
#
# COMPACT_ATOMS: atom_id res chain seq x y z
N MET A 1 15.74 40.30 43.81
CA MET A 1 15.83 39.86 42.40
C MET A 1 17.06 38.96 42.28
N LYS A 2 16.89 37.64 42.52
CA LYS A 2 17.99 36.66 42.51
C LYS A 2 18.21 36.21 41.07
N THR A 3 19.40 36.46 40.54
CA THR A 3 19.88 35.99 39.25
C THR A 3 20.09 34.47 39.31
N TYR A 4 19.19 33.69 38.71
CA TYR A 4 19.35 32.24 38.57
C TYR A 4 20.33 31.94 37.42
N SER A 5 21.50 31.43 37.80
CA SER A 5 22.53 30.98 36.88
C SER A 5 21.99 29.84 36.00
N ARG A 6 22.06 30.04 34.68
CA ARG A 6 21.51 29.16 33.63
C ARG A 6 22.53 28.08 33.23
N GLU A 7 23.21 27.49 34.21
CA GLU A 7 24.33 26.59 33.92
C GLU A 7 24.14 25.34 34.78
N THR A 8 23.73 24.24 34.13
CA THR A 8 23.33 22.91 34.65
C THR A 8 21.83 22.68 34.92
N ARG A 9 20.98 22.82 33.89
CA ARG A 9 19.60 22.25 33.90
C ARG A 9 19.52 20.77 33.50
N PHE A 10 20.64 20.08 33.39
CA PHE A 10 20.68 18.68 32.98
C PHE A 10 21.18 17.84 34.14
N CYS A 11 20.38 16.86 34.54
CA CYS A 11 20.79 15.81 35.46
C CYS A 11 21.01 14.51 34.69
N GLU A 12 22.15 13.87 34.87
CA GLU A 12 22.44 12.58 34.24
C GLU A 12 21.46 11.48 34.68
N LYS A 13 20.93 11.59 35.91
CA LYS A 13 19.97 10.63 36.47
C LYS A 13 18.52 10.85 36.04
N GLU A 14 18.23 11.93 35.30
CA GLU A 14 16.87 12.29 34.88
C GLU A 14 16.19 11.15 34.10
N GLN A 15 16.88 10.58 33.12
CA GLN A 15 16.34 9.48 32.30
C GLN A 15 16.04 8.23 33.14
N PHE A 16 16.88 7.96 34.15
CA PHE A 16 16.70 6.84 35.07
C PHE A 16 15.50 7.06 36.00
N VAL A 17 15.27 8.29 36.46
CA VAL A 17 14.07 8.65 37.24
C VAL A 17 12.81 8.48 36.40
N VAL A 18 12.79 8.98 35.16
CA VAL A 18 11.63 8.81 34.25
C VAL A 18 11.36 7.34 33.97
N ALA A 19 12.38 6.55 33.65
CA ALA A 19 12.22 5.12 33.40
C ALA A 19 11.68 4.37 34.62
N ALA A 20 12.16 4.69 35.82
CA ALA A 20 11.70 4.09 37.08
C ALA A 20 10.26 4.48 37.44
N LEU A 21 9.84 5.71 37.10
CA LEU A 21 8.45 6.15 37.27
C LEU A 21 7.50 5.46 36.28
N LEU A 22 7.93 5.23 35.04
CA LEU A 22 7.15 4.50 34.04
C LEU A 22 6.92 3.02 34.42
N THR A 23 7.92 2.38 35.05
CA THR A 23 7.81 0.99 35.52
C THR A 23 7.13 0.86 36.88
N GLY A 24 6.86 1.98 37.57
CA GLY A 24 6.21 2.01 38.89
C GLY A 24 7.11 1.59 40.05
N ALA A 25 8.42 1.44 39.83
CA ALA A 25 9.38 1.02 40.85
C ALA A 25 10.54 2.01 40.91
N LEU A 26 10.49 2.94 41.87
CA LEU A 26 11.56 3.89 42.12
C LEU A 26 12.50 3.34 43.22
N PRO A 27 13.74 2.93 42.88
CA PRO A 27 14.66 2.40 43.87
C PRO A 27 15.16 3.50 44.83
N ASP A 28 15.55 3.11 46.03
CA ASP A 28 15.89 4.03 47.13
C ASP A 28 17.00 5.03 46.77
N ASP A 29 17.98 4.61 45.95
CA ASP A 29 19.06 5.47 45.46
C ASP A 29 18.58 6.62 44.57
N LEU A 30 17.52 6.38 43.78
CA LEU A 30 16.91 7.39 42.92
C LEU A 30 15.94 8.27 43.72
N LEU A 31 15.25 7.73 44.72
CA LEU A 31 14.46 8.50 45.68
C LEU A 31 15.31 9.51 46.46
N ALA A 32 16.45 9.07 46.98
CA ALA A 32 17.39 9.93 47.69
C ALA A 32 17.98 11.02 46.78
N HIS A 33 18.11 10.75 45.48
CA HIS A 33 18.57 11.74 44.52
C HIS A 33 17.48 12.77 44.16
N VAL A 34 16.25 12.31 43.95
CA VAL A 34 15.11 13.18 43.65
C VAL A 34 14.88 14.20 44.78
N SER A 35 15.02 13.81 46.05
CA SER A 35 14.83 14.73 47.18
C SER A 35 15.83 15.89 47.26
N VAL A 36 16.98 15.78 46.59
CA VAL A 36 18.05 16.78 46.60
C VAL A 36 18.13 17.55 45.28
N CYS A 37 17.70 16.95 44.17
CA CYS A 37 17.80 17.55 42.83
C CYS A 37 16.49 18.23 42.40
N GLU A 38 16.53 19.55 42.21
CA GLU A 38 15.38 20.37 41.77
C GLU A 38 14.85 19.92 40.39
N VAL A 39 15.75 19.61 39.44
CA VAL A 39 15.38 19.13 38.09
C VAL A 39 14.64 17.79 38.16
N CYS A 40 15.18 16.81 38.88
CA CYS A 40 14.55 15.50 39.02
C CYS A 40 13.24 15.56 39.81
N THR A 41 13.10 16.52 40.73
CA THR A 41 11.85 16.76 41.46
C THR A 41 10.75 17.25 40.51
N GLU A 42 11.04 18.24 39.68
CA GLU A 42 10.08 18.76 38.70
C GLU A 42 9.65 17.67 37.70
N VAL A 43 10.63 16.94 37.16
CA VAL A 43 10.38 15.83 36.22
C VAL A 43 9.54 14.73 36.88
N ALA A 44 9.79 14.39 38.15
CA ALA A 44 9.02 13.40 38.87
C ALA A 44 7.57 13.84 39.08
N GLN A 45 7.34 15.11 39.44
CA GLN A 45 5.99 15.66 39.63
C GLN A 45 5.19 15.67 38.32
N VAL A 46 5.79 16.13 37.22
CA VAL A 46 5.14 16.16 35.90
C VAL A 46 4.84 14.75 35.41
N SER A 47 5.81 13.84 35.51
CA SER A 47 5.66 12.44 35.08
C SER A 47 4.58 11.73 35.89
N HIS A 48 4.53 11.94 37.21
CA HIS A 48 3.50 11.39 38.07
C HIS A 48 2.10 11.93 37.71
N ALA A 49 1.98 13.23 37.44
CA ALA A 49 0.71 13.84 37.02
C ALA A 49 0.20 13.29 35.69
N LEU A 50 1.10 13.08 34.72
CA LEU A 50 0.76 12.47 33.43
C LEU A 50 0.37 11.00 33.59
N LEU A 51 1.13 10.23 34.36
CA LEU A 51 0.83 8.83 34.62
C LEU A 51 -0.52 8.66 35.34
N HIS A 52 -0.85 9.53 36.29
CA HIS A 52 -2.15 9.51 36.97
C HIS A 52 -3.32 9.86 36.02
N GLN A 53 -3.08 10.63 34.95
CA GLN A 53 -4.11 10.90 33.93
C GLN A 53 -4.25 9.74 32.93
N VAL A 54 -3.17 9.04 32.62
CA VAL A 54 -3.17 7.92 31.67
C VAL A 54 -3.62 6.61 32.32
N ALA A 55 -3.32 6.38 33.60
CA ALA A 55 -3.72 5.19 34.35
C ALA A 55 -5.22 4.85 34.25
N PRO A 56 -6.17 5.79 34.46
CA PRO A 56 -7.59 5.50 34.28
C PRO A 56 -7.99 5.23 32.82
N ALA A 57 -7.22 5.71 31.84
CA ALA A 57 -7.47 5.42 30.42
C ALA A 57 -6.91 4.04 30.01
N ALA A 58 -5.79 3.61 30.60
CA ALA A 58 -5.18 2.32 30.35
C ALA A 58 -6.06 1.15 30.81
N ASP A 59 -6.76 1.29 31.94
CA ASP A 59 -7.70 0.28 32.46
C ASP A 59 -8.96 0.13 31.57
N VAL A 60 -9.27 1.16 30.77
CA VAL A 60 -10.39 1.16 29.81
C VAL A 60 -9.95 0.67 28.42
N LEU A 61 -8.66 0.72 28.09
CA LEU A 61 -8.12 0.11 26.87
C LEU A 61 -8.01 -1.40 27.04
N ARG A 62 -9.14 -2.09 26.92
CA ARG A 62 -9.14 -3.53 26.65
C ARG A 62 -8.35 -3.77 25.37
N LEU A 63 -7.12 -4.26 25.51
CA LEU A 63 -6.32 -4.69 24.38
C LEU A 63 -7.17 -5.66 23.54
N PRO A 64 -7.27 -5.44 22.22
CA PRO A 64 -7.99 -6.37 21.36
C PRO A 64 -7.35 -7.74 21.48
N ASP A 65 -8.18 -8.79 21.52
CA ASP A 65 -7.71 -10.17 21.60
C ASP A 65 -6.59 -10.41 20.57
N ALA A 66 -5.44 -10.87 21.05
CA ALA A 66 -4.27 -11.16 20.22
C ALA A 66 -4.62 -12.12 19.07
N SER A 67 -5.60 -13.02 19.29
CA SER A 67 -6.09 -13.93 18.27
C SER A 67 -6.76 -13.21 17.09
N LEU A 68 -7.46 -12.10 17.34
CA LEU A 68 -8.10 -11.28 16.31
C LEU A 68 -7.06 -10.52 15.50
N VAL A 69 -6.06 -9.94 16.16
CA VAL A 69 -4.96 -9.24 15.50
C VAL A 69 -4.18 -10.19 14.59
N TRP A 70 -3.85 -11.39 15.09
CA TRP A 70 -3.15 -12.41 14.32
C TRP A 70 -3.96 -12.90 13.12
N LYS A 71 -5.25 -13.21 13.30
CA LYS A 71 -6.13 -13.64 12.21
C LYS A 71 -6.25 -12.57 11.13
N ARG A 72 -6.35 -11.29 11.53
CA ARG A 72 -6.41 -10.17 10.59
C ARG A 72 -5.11 -10.02 9.81
N ALA A 73 -3.96 -10.13 10.47
CA ALA A 73 -2.65 -10.13 9.82
C ALA A 73 -2.52 -11.31 8.81
N GLN A 74 -2.97 -12.50 9.21
CA GLN A 74 -2.92 -13.67 8.34
C GLN A 74 -3.86 -13.56 7.14
N ALA A 75 -5.04 -12.96 7.31
CA ALA A 75 -5.97 -12.68 6.21
C ALA A 75 -5.36 -11.72 5.18
N LEU A 76 -4.70 -10.65 5.65
CA LEU A 76 -3.99 -9.71 4.77
C LEU A 76 -2.84 -10.40 4.01
N ALA A 77 -2.05 -11.23 4.69
CA ALA A 77 -0.98 -11.99 4.05
C ALA A 77 -1.52 -12.95 2.97
N LYS A 78 -2.65 -13.63 3.23
CA LYS A 78 -3.32 -14.50 2.24
C LYS A 78 -3.84 -13.71 1.05
N GLN A 79 -4.43 -12.55 1.25
CA GLN A 79 -4.89 -11.68 0.15
C GLN A 79 -3.73 -11.25 -0.75
N GLN A 80 -2.60 -10.88 -0.16
CA GLN A 80 -1.38 -10.55 -0.91
C GLN A 80 -0.83 -11.75 -1.69
N ALA A 81 -0.85 -12.95 -1.10
CA ALA A 81 -0.44 -14.18 -1.80
C ALA A 81 -1.35 -14.51 -2.99
N ILE A 82 -2.68 -14.38 -2.83
CA ILE A 82 -3.65 -14.60 -3.92
C ILE A 82 -3.48 -13.54 -5.01
N ALA A 83 -3.28 -12.27 -4.64
CA ALA A 83 -3.01 -11.20 -5.59
C ALA A 83 -1.73 -11.50 -6.41
N LYS A 84 -0.69 -12.02 -5.76
CA LYS A 84 0.56 -12.42 -6.44
C LYS A 84 0.36 -13.61 -7.38
N ALA A 85 -0.44 -14.60 -6.98
CA ALA A 85 -0.73 -15.80 -7.78
C ALA A 85 -1.66 -15.54 -8.98
N THR A 86 -2.53 -14.52 -8.90
CA THR A 86 -3.49 -14.19 -9.97
C THR A 86 -2.95 -13.22 -11.03
N ARG A 87 -1.78 -12.60 -10.81
CA ARG A 87 -1.06 -11.78 -11.80
C ARG A 87 -0.90 -12.47 -13.18
N PRO A 88 -0.38 -13.71 -13.29
CA PRO A 88 -0.20 -14.38 -14.59
C PRO A 88 -1.52 -14.69 -15.31
N ILE A 89 -2.60 -14.96 -14.58
CA ILE A 89 -3.92 -15.24 -15.17
C ILE A 89 -4.47 -13.98 -15.86
N ARG A 90 -4.30 -12.81 -15.22
CA ARG A 90 -4.71 -11.53 -15.79
C ARG A 90 -3.93 -11.21 -17.07
N ILE A 91 -2.64 -11.53 -17.09
CA ILE A 91 -1.75 -11.39 -18.26
C ILE A 91 -2.23 -12.26 -19.41
N ALA A 92 -2.47 -13.56 -19.16
CA ALA A 92 -2.91 -14.49 -20.19
C ALA A 92 -4.22 -14.04 -20.86
N ARG A 93 -5.15 -13.47 -20.07
CA ARG A 93 -6.43 -12.95 -20.59
C ARG A 93 -6.25 -11.72 -21.48
N ILE A 94 -5.34 -10.81 -21.14
CA ILE A 94 -5.04 -9.63 -21.96
C ILE A 94 -4.37 -10.06 -23.27
N CYS A 95 -3.37 -10.95 -23.20
CA CYS A 95 -2.71 -11.48 -24.39
C CYS A 95 -3.69 -12.22 -25.31
N ALA A 96 -4.60 -13.01 -24.76
CA ALA A 96 -5.65 -13.68 -25.54
C ALA A 96 -6.60 -12.68 -26.21
N GLY A 97 -6.99 -11.59 -25.52
CA GLY A 97 -7.82 -10.54 -26.10
C GLY A 97 -7.15 -9.79 -27.25
N VAL A 98 -5.86 -9.46 -27.10
CA VAL A 98 -5.07 -8.81 -28.16
C VAL A 98 -4.91 -9.75 -29.36
N ALA A 99 -4.60 -11.03 -29.11
CA ALA A 99 -4.49 -12.03 -30.17
C ALA A 99 -5.82 -12.21 -30.94
N ALA A 100 -6.95 -12.23 -30.23
CA ALA A 100 -8.26 -12.30 -30.85
C ALA A 100 -8.54 -11.05 -31.73
N LEU A 101 -8.27 -9.85 -31.23
CA LEU A 101 -8.47 -8.60 -31.99
C LEU A 101 -7.59 -8.54 -33.25
N LEU A 102 -6.36 -9.05 -33.19
CA LEU A 102 -5.47 -9.11 -34.36
C LEU A 102 -5.92 -10.17 -35.38
N ALA A 103 -6.61 -11.22 -34.95
CA ALA A 103 -7.07 -12.28 -35.83
C ALA A 103 -8.41 -11.94 -36.54
N VAL A 104 -9.24 -11.07 -35.94
CA VAL A 104 -10.56 -10.66 -36.48
C VAL A 104 -10.48 -10.12 -37.92
N PRO A 105 -9.56 -9.20 -38.28
CA PRO A 105 -9.44 -8.68 -39.64
C PRO A 105 -9.17 -9.73 -40.71
N TRP A 106 -8.54 -10.85 -40.34
CA TRP A 106 -8.24 -11.94 -41.28
C TRP A 106 -9.38 -12.98 -41.32
N LEU A 107 -9.95 -13.31 -40.16
CA LEU A 107 -10.99 -14.34 -40.04
C LEU A 107 -12.34 -13.91 -40.62
N VAL A 108 -12.73 -12.65 -40.43
CA VAL A 108 -14.03 -12.12 -40.88
C VAL A 108 -14.19 -12.19 -42.41
N PRO A 109 -13.25 -11.68 -43.24
CA PRO A 109 -13.41 -11.78 -44.70
C PRO A 109 -13.29 -13.22 -45.21
N THR A 110 -12.41 -14.03 -44.60
CA THR A 110 -12.23 -15.44 -44.99
C THR A 110 -13.50 -16.27 -44.74
N LEU A 111 -14.20 -16.02 -43.63
CA LEU A 111 -15.47 -16.68 -43.30
C LEU A 111 -16.62 -16.16 -44.17
N LEU A 112 -16.71 -14.84 -44.40
CA LEU A 112 -17.74 -14.27 -45.28
C LEU A 112 -17.61 -14.78 -46.72
N ASN A 113 -16.39 -14.95 -47.23
CA ASN A 113 -16.16 -15.48 -48.58
C ASN A 113 -16.58 -16.95 -48.73
N SER A 114 -16.61 -17.71 -47.63
CA SER A 114 -17.06 -19.11 -47.64
C SER A 114 -18.59 -19.27 -47.61
N MET A 115 -19.35 -18.21 -47.30
CA MET A 115 -20.82 -18.21 -47.32
C MET A 115 -21.34 -17.27 -48.43
N PRO A 116 -21.57 -17.78 -49.65
CA PRO A 116 -21.96 -16.94 -50.79
C PRO A 116 -23.35 -16.30 -50.66
N ASP A 117 -24.21 -16.79 -49.76
CA ASP A 117 -25.59 -16.31 -49.58
C ASP A 117 -25.69 -15.06 -48.69
N PHE A 118 -24.72 -14.84 -47.79
CA PHE A 118 -24.70 -13.68 -46.87
C PHE A 118 -23.92 -12.47 -47.40
N SER A 119 -23.06 -12.66 -48.41
CA SER A 119 -22.14 -11.64 -48.92
C SER A 119 -22.87 -10.51 -49.65
N HIS A 120 -23.96 -10.82 -50.36
CA HIS A 120 -24.70 -9.84 -51.17
C HIS A 120 -25.39 -8.75 -50.34
N GLN A 121 -25.71 -9.01 -49.08
CA GLN A 121 -26.43 -8.06 -48.21
C GLN A 121 -25.49 -7.19 -47.36
N LEU A 122 -24.21 -7.56 -47.23
CA LEU A 122 -23.21 -6.84 -46.44
C LEU A 122 -22.28 -5.95 -47.31
N LEU A 123 -22.15 -6.23 -48.61
CA LEU A 123 -21.17 -5.58 -49.51
C LEU A 123 -21.59 -4.22 -50.07
N THR A 124 -22.72 -3.63 -49.68
CA THR A 124 -23.10 -2.27 -50.13
C THR A 124 -22.37 -1.13 -49.39
N MET A 125 -21.40 -1.43 -48.52
CA MET A 125 -20.65 -0.42 -47.74
C MET A 125 -19.13 -0.43 -47.94
N ASP A 126 -18.56 -1.13 -48.93
CA ASP A 126 -17.17 -1.61 -48.78
C ASP A 126 -16.17 -1.35 -49.94
N HIS A 127 -16.29 -0.24 -50.68
CA HIS A 127 -15.26 0.13 -51.67
C HIS A 127 -14.28 1.24 -51.21
N THR A 128 -14.62 2.05 -50.21
CA THR A 128 -13.73 3.11 -49.71
C THR A 128 -12.85 2.68 -48.53
N PHE A 129 -13.18 1.58 -47.85
CA PHE A 129 -12.48 1.15 -46.64
C PHE A 129 -11.29 0.24 -46.93
N SER A 130 -11.35 -0.55 -48.01
CA SER A 130 -10.31 -1.52 -48.39
C SER A 130 -8.98 -0.89 -48.85
N GLU A 131 -8.98 0.32 -49.42
CA GLU A 131 -7.74 1.00 -49.82
C GLU A 131 -7.07 1.77 -48.68
N ALA A 132 -7.82 2.07 -47.61
CA ALA A 132 -7.30 2.77 -46.44
C ALA A 132 -6.57 1.83 -45.45
N LEU A 133 -6.91 0.54 -45.46
CA LEU A 133 -6.20 -0.50 -44.69
C LEU A 133 -4.96 -1.00 -45.44
N THR A 134 -4.03 -0.10 -45.71
CA THR A 134 -2.66 -0.50 -46.05
C THR A 134 -2.05 -1.26 -44.86
N GLY A 135 -1.27 -2.32 -45.10
CA GLY A 135 -0.69 -3.17 -44.05
C GLY A 135 0.11 -2.42 -42.96
N THR A 136 0.49 -1.17 -43.22
CA THR A 136 1.12 -0.24 -42.28
C THR A 136 0.20 0.19 -41.12
N SER A 137 -1.09 0.41 -41.36
CA SER A 137 -2.05 0.81 -40.30
C SER A 137 -2.37 -0.33 -39.34
N LEU A 138 -2.41 -1.57 -39.84
CA LEU A 138 -2.52 -2.80 -39.04
C LEU A 138 -1.31 -3.02 -38.13
N LEU A 139 -0.11 -2.79 -38.64
CA LEU A 139 1.12 -2.86 -37.84
C LEU A 139 1.15 -1.75 -36.77
N ALA A 140 0.70 -0.54 -37.10
CA ALA A 140 0.60 0.57 -36.14
C ALA A 140 -0.45 0.30 -35.04
N ALA A 141 -1.59 -0.28 -35.39
CA ALA A 141 -2.62 -0.69 -34.44
C ALA A 141 -2.13 -1.83 -33.52
N GLY A 142 -1.45 -2.83 -34.08
CA GLY A 142 -0.81 -3.89 -33.30
C GLY A 142 0.29 -3.36 -32.37
N ALA A 143 1.16 -2.49 -32.88
CA ALA A 143 2.23 -1.87 -32.09
C ALA A 143 1.69 -1.00 -30.95
N SER A 144 0.66 -0.20 -31.19
CA SER A 144 0.03 0.61 -30.15
C SER A 144 -0.64 -0.24 -29.07
N LEU A 145 -1.33 -1.33 -29.42
CA LEU A 145 -1.88 -2.27 -28.43
C LEU A 145 -0.80 -2.96 -27.60
N ILE A 146 0.31 -3.38 -28.23
CA ILE A 146 1.46 -3.96 -27.53
C ILE A 146 2.07 -2.93 -26.57
N LEU A 147 2.24 -1.68 -27.00
CA LEU A 147 2.80 -0.60 -26.18
C LEU A 147 1.87 -0.22 -25.01
N ILE A 148 0.55 -0.17 -25.23
CA ILE A 148 -0.43 0.06 -24.16
C ILE A 148 -0.43 -1.10 -23.16
N SER A 149 -0.29 -2.35 -23.64
CA SER A 149 -0.17 -3.52 -22.78
C SER A 149 1.15 -3.50 -21.99
N LEU A 150 2.26 -3.09 -22.60
CA LEU A 150 3.56 -2.98 -21.93
C LEU A 150 3.60 -1.82 -20.92
N SER A 151 3.00 -0.68 -21.24
CA SER A 151 2.96 0.49 -20.34
C SER A 151 2.06 0.21 -19.13
N SER A 152 0.90 -0.40 -19.36
CA SER A 152 0.01 -0.88 -18.29
C SER A 152 0.73 -1.89 -17.39
N TRP A 153 1.51 -2.81 -17.98
CA TRP A 153 2.35 -3.74 -17.21
C TRP A 153 3.39 -3.01 -16.35
N TYR A 154 4.08 -2.03 -16.92
CA TYR A 154 5.16 -1.32 -16.22
C TYR A 154 4.64 -0.56 -15.00
N VAL A 155 3.48 0.09 -15.13
CA VAL A 155 2.81 0.82 -14.03
C VAL A 155 2.34 -0.15 -12.93
N LEU A 156 1.67 -1.25 -13.30
CA LEU A 156 1.22 -2.29 -12.35
C LEU A 156 2.36 -3.04 -11.63
N ARG A 157 3.60 -2.90 -12.10
CA ARG A 157 4.78 -3.53 -11.49
C ARG A 157 5.51 -2.61 -10.51
N GLN A 158 5.36 -1.29 -10.64
CA GLN A 158 5.97 -0.32 -9.72
C GLN A 158 5.22 -0.19 -8.39
N GLU A 159 3.97 -0.65 -8.35
CA GLU A 159 3.14 -0.76 -7.13
C GLU A 159 3.28 -2.13 -6.43
#